data_AF-A0A7X3UKL2-F1
#
_entry.id   AF-A0A7X3UKL2-F1
#
_cell.length_a   1.000
_cell.length_b   1.000
_cell.length_c   1.000
_cell.angle_alpha   90.00
_cell.angle_beta   90.00
_cell.angle_gamma   90.00
#
_symmetry.space_group_name_H-M   'P 1'
#
loop_
_entity.id
_entity.type
_entity.pdbx_description
1 polymer ?
#
loop_
_entity_poly.entity_id
_entity_poly.type
_entity_poly.pdbx_seq_one_letter_code
_entity_poly.pdbx_strand_id
1 'polypeptide(L)'
;MCQRITTFAIIAIALTLVLLFITGGTVPSTTAACPGDFDGNKRVNIADFLVFVEVFGTSSAEANYNAQMDFDSDGSVDIADFLAFVEVFGTECGDGGDTNATGLFTQTLFHGGITREYIIYVPEAYDGTSRVPLMLNFHGYGGFANQYLKYADMRPLADMENFILVYPQGT
;
A
#
# COMPACT_ATOMS: atom_id res chain seq x y z
N MET A 1 43.33 -5.47 -4.88
CA MET A 1 43.03 -5.77 -6.30
C MET A 1 41.55 -6.06 -6.36
N CYS A 2 40.80 -5.17 -7.00
CA CYS A 2 39.37 -4.99 -6.88
C CYS A 2 38.61 -6.13 -7.56
N GLN A 3 37.83 -6.91 -6.82
CA GLN A 3 36.91 -7.90 -7.37
C GLN A 3 35.50 -7.29 -7.43
N ARG A 4 35.41 -6.10 -8.04
CA ARG A 4 34.18 -5.57 -8.62
C ARG A 4 34.15 -6.04 -10.06
N ILE A 5 33.42 -7.11 -10.34
CA ILE A 5 32.75 -7.45 -11.61
C ILE A 5 31.99 -8.75 -11.32
N THR A 6 30.67 -8.67 -11.20
CA THR A 6 29.65 -9.54 -11.83
C THR A 6 28.23 -9.26 -11.28
N THR A 7 27.86 -7.99 -11.11
CA THR A 7 26.47 -7.60 -10.76
C THR A 7 25.50 -7.64 -11.95
N PHE A 8 25.89 -8.12 -13.13
CA PHE A 8 25.04 -8.10 -14.33
C PHE A 8 24.51 -9.47 -14.80
N ALA A 9 24.69 -10.54 -14.03
CA ALA A 9 24.21 -11.88 -14.42
C ALA A 9 23.04 -12.43 -13.58
N ILE A 10 22.64 -11.78 -12.48
CA ILE A 10 21.59 -12.32 -11.59
C ILE A 10 20.17 -11.92 -12.05
N ILE A 11 20.02 -10.88 -12.86
CA ILE A 11 18.71 -10.40 -13.33
C ILE A 11 18.05 -11.35 -14.35
N ALA A 12 18.80 -12.23 -15.01
CA ALA A 12 18.26 -13.10 -16.05
C ALA A 12 17.70 -14.46 -15.57
N ILE A 13 17.98 -14.87 -14.33
CA ILE A 13 17.53 -16.18 -13.80
C ILE A 13 16.25 -16.05 -12.96
N ALA A 14 15.93 -14.86 -12.45
CA ALA A 14 14.69 -14.62 -11.71
C ALA A 14 13.42 -14.60 -12.57
N LEU A 15 13.52 -14.39 -13.89
CA LEU A 15 12.34 -14.23 -14.76
C LEU A 15 11.62 -15.56 -15.11
N THR A 16 12.26 -16.71 -14.89
CA THR A 16 11.66 -18.03 -15.22
C THR A 16 11.05 -18.77 -14.05
N LEU A 17 11.27 -18.32 -12.80
CA LEU A 17 10.65 -18.96 -11.61
C LEU A 17 9.41 -18.23 -11.06
N VAL A 18 9.19 -16.96 -11.43
CA VAL A 18 8.04 -16.16 -10.96
C VAL A 18 6.70 -16.60 -11.57
N LEU A 19 6.71 -17.47 -12.59
CA LEU A 19 5.48 -17.95 -13.24
C LEU A 19 4.76 -19.11 -12.51
N LEU A 20 5.29 -19.65 -11.41
CA LEU A 20 4.66 -20.79 -10.72
C LEU A 20 3.86 -20.45 -9.45
N PHE A 21 3.81 -19.18 -9.02
CA PHE A 21 3.14 -18.80 -7.76
C PHE A 21 2.07 -17.70 -7.92
N ILE A 22 1.35 -17.68 -9.03
CA ILE A 22 0.04 -16.98 -9.10
C ILE A 22 -1.08 -17.97 -8.78
N THR A 23 -1.09 -18.44 -7.54
CA THR A 23 -2.37 -18.78 -6.89
C THR A 23 -2.53 -17.77 -5.78
N GLY A 24 -3.48 -16.84 -5.95
CA GLY A 24 -3.79 -15.78 -5.00
C GLY A 24 -4.13 -16.33 -3.61
N GLY A 25 -3.09 -16.59 -2.83
CA GLY A 25 -3.20 -16.80 -1.39
C GLY A 25 -3.45 -15.45 -0.77
N THR A 26 -4.65 -15.23 -0.23
CA THR A 26 -4.90 -14.13 0.69
C THR A 26 -4.00 -14.34 1.90
N VAL A 27 -2.95 -13.55 2.05
CA VAL A 27 -2.16 -13.53 3.29
C VAL A 27 -3.11 -12.99 4.36
N PRO A 28 -3.42 -13.75 5.42
CA PRO A 28 -4.36 -13.29 6.44
C PRO A 28 -3.79 -12.04 7.10
N SER A 29 -4.54 -10.94 6.99
CA SER A 29 -4.31 -9.70 7.72
C SER A 29 -4.57 -9.94 9.19
N THR A 30 -3.57 -10.50 9.88
CA THR A 30 -3.47 -10.45 11.33
C THR A 30 -2.43 -9.41 11.68
N THR A 31 -2.90 -8.30 12.24
CA THR A 31 -2.12 -7.23 12.87
C THR A 31 -0.81 -7.72 13.53
N ALA A 32 0.35 -7.23 13.05
CA ALA A 32 1.44 -6.66 13.88
C ALA A 32 2.84 -6.67 13.20
N ALA A 33 3.05 -7.39 12.10
CA ALA A 33 4.31 -7.33 11.37
C ALA A 33 4.00 -7.11 9.90
N CYS A 34 4.64 -6.11 9.29
CA CYS A 34 4.72 -5.97 7.85
C CYS A 34 6.15 -6.34 7.43
N PRO A 35 6.49 -7.64 7.35
CA PRO A 35 7.82 -8.03 6.92
C PRO A 35 8.07 -7.42 5.55
N GLY A 36 9.17 -6.70 5.42
CA GLY A 36 9.53 -6.00 4.18
C GLY A 36 9.08 -4.54 4.09
N ASP A 37 8.30 -3.98 5.01
CA ASP A 37 8.07 -2.53 5.09
C ASP A 37 9.14 -1.92 6.00
N PHE A 38 10.26 -1.55 5.38
CA PHE A 38 11.43 -1.06 6.09
C PHE A 38 11.40 0.45 6.31
N ASP A 39 10.62 1.18 5.51
CA ASP A 39 10.47 2.63 5.66
C ASP A 39 9.21 3.04 6.46
N GLY A 40 8.35 2.08 6.80
CA GLY A 40 7.17 2.25 7.64
C GLY A 40 5.98 2.86 6.91
N ASN A 41 6.01 2.90 5.58
CA ASN A 41 4.94 3.44 4.74
C ASN A 41 3.78 2.46 4.52
N LYS A 42 3.89 1.23 5.06
CA LYS A 42 2.89 0.13 5.04
C LYS A 42 2.71 -0.56 3.69
N ARG A 43 3.61 -0.32 2.75
CA ARG A 43 3.59 -0.91 1.40
C ARG A 43 4.96 -1.48 1.11
N VAL A 44 5.09 -2.80 1.02
CA VAL A 44 6.35 -3.44 0.61
C VAL A 44 6.58 -3.20 -0.88
N ASN A 45 7.44 -2.26 -1.22
CA ASN A 45 7.66 -1.82 -2.60
C ASN A 45 9.13 -1.49 -2.89
N ILE A 46 9.36 -0.79 -4.00
CA ILE A 46 10.72 -0.43 -4.42
C ILE A 46 11.45 0.46 -3.41
N ALA A 47 10.72 1.26 -2.62
CA ALA A 47 11.28 2.05 -1.54
C ALA A 47 11.96 1.15 -0.50
N ASP A 48 11.32 0.05 -0.13
CA ASP A 48 11.86 -0.93 0.82
C ASP A 48 13.02 -1.71 0.24
N PHE A 49 12.97 -2.05 -1.05
CA PHE A 49 14.11 -2.64 -1.73
C PHE A 49 15.35 -1.74 -1.63
N LEU A 50 15.19 -0.42 -1.73
CA LEU A 50 16.30 0.52 -1.58
C LEU A 50 16.87 0.50 -0.17
N VAL A 51 16.05 0.36 0.87
CA VAL A 51 16.52 0.24 2.25
C VAL A 51 17.24 -1.10 2.48
N PHE A 52 16.74 -2.19 1.90
CA PHE A 52 17.35 -3.52 2.02
C PHE A 52 18.77 -3.56 1.44
N VAL A 53 18.98 -2.97 0.26
CA VAL A 53 20.30 -3.00 -0.39
C VAL A 53 21.36 -2.16 0.34
N GLU A 54 20.98 -1.26 1.25
CA GLU A 54 21.95 -0.50 2.06
C GLU A 54 22.72 -1.37 3.04
N VAL A 55 22.12 -2.49 3.46
CA VAL A 55 22.68 -3.41 4.47
C VAL A 55 22.98 -4.80 3.89
N PHE A 56 22.81 -4.99 2.58
CA PHE A 56 23.10 -6.27 1.93
C PHE A 56 24.59 -6.65 2.03
N GLY A 57 24.85 -7.89 2.43
CA GLY A 57 26.17 -8.43 2.68
C GLY A 57 26.73 -8.11 4.08
N THR A 58 25.94 -7.48 4.95
CA THR A 58 26.35 -7.24 6.35
C THR A 58 26.12 -8.46 7.22
N SER A 59 26.76 -8.50 8.38
CA SER A 59 26.51 -9.53 9.40
C SER A 59 26.35 -8.91 10.79
N SER A 60 25.76 -9.67 11.71
CA SER A 60 25.53 -9.29 13.12
C SER A 60 26.76 -8.78 13.89
N ALA A 61 27.97 -9.01 13.36
CA ALA A 61 29.22 -8.48 13.91
C ALA A 61 29.54 -7.03 13.47
N GLU A 62 28.80 -6.47 12.52
CA GLU A 62 29.08 -5.19 11.89
C GLU A 62 28.15 -4.08 12.40
N ALA A 63 28.66 -2.84 12.43
CA ALA A 63 27.94 -1.70 13.00
C ALA A 63 26.73 -1.24 12.17
N ASN A 64 26.71 -1.56 10.87
CA ASN A 64 25.65 -1.23 9.93
C ASN A 64 24.68 -2.40 9.68
N TYR A 65 24.79 -3.49 10.45
CA TYR A 65 23.82 -4.57 10.40
C TYR A 65 22.45 -4.12 10.89
N ASN A 66 21.40 -4.53 10.18
CA ASN A 66 20.02 -4.35 10.60
C ASN A 66 19.30 -5.70 10.62
N ALA A 67 18.92 -6.14 11.82
CA ALA A 67 18.21 -7.40 12.04
C ALA A 67 16.82 -7.45 11.38
N GLN A 68 16.25 -6.31 10.96
CA GLN A 68 15.00 -6.30 10.20
C GLN A 68 15.18 -6.85 8.78
N MET A 69 16.42 -6.88 8.26
CA MET A 69 16.76 -7.35 6.92
C MET A 69 17.33 -8.77 6.93
N ASP A 70 17.52 -9.36 8.12
CA ASP A 70 17.89 -10.76 8.35
C ASP A 70 16.59 -11.55 8.63
N PHE A 71 15.92 -11.98 7.56
CA PHE A 71 14.59 -12.59 7.57
C PHE A 71 14.61 -14.00 8.16
N ASP A 72 15.69 -14.76 7.95
CA ASP A 72 15.82 -16.11 8.50
C ASP A 72 16.60 -16.17 9.83
N SER A 73 17.09 -15.02 10.29
CA SER A 73 17.78 -14.83 11.58
C SER A 73 19.07 -15.64 11.69
N ASP A 74 19.77 -15.83 10.57
CA ASP A 74 21.04 -16.56 10.52
C ASP A 74 22.27 -15.70 10.92
N GLY A 75 22.06 -14.39 11.10
CA GLY A 75 23.07 -13.42 11.49
C GLY A 75 23.78 -12.75 10.32
N SER A 76 23.29 -12.93 9.09
CA SER A 76 23.75 -12.28 7.86
C SER A 76 22.58 -11.62 7.13
N VAL A 77 22.86 -10.65 6.27
CA VAL A 77 21.89 -10.14 5.30
C VAL A 77 22.37 -10.55 3.91
N ASP A 78 21.79 -11.60 3.32
CA ASP A 78 22.23 -12.17 2.06
C ASP A 78 21.08 -12.54 1.10
N ILE A 79 21.39 -13.44 0.14
CA ILE A 79 20.44 -13.86 -0.88
C ILE A 79 19.23 -14.61 -0.30
N ALA A 80 19.40 -15.32 0.82
CA ALA A 80 18.30 -16.01 1.50
C ALA A 80 17.27 -14.98 1.98
N ASP A 81 17.75 -13.88 2.58
CA ASP A 81 16.91 -12.77 3.02
C ASP A 81 16.27 -12.03 1.85
N PHE A 82 17.01 -11.85 0.76
CA PHE A 82 16.45 -11.23 -0.43
C PHE A 82 15.30 -12.07 -1.01
N LEU A 83 15.43 -13.39 -1.03
CA LEU A 83 14.37 -14.28 -1.50
C LEU A 83 13.14 -14.22 -0.58
N ALA A 84 13.35 -14.13 0.74
CA ALA A 84 12.28 -13.95 1.71
C ALA A 84 11.61 -12.56 1.58
N PHE A 85 12.37 -11.50 1.29
CA PHE A 85 11.82 -10.17 0.98
C PHE A 85 10.97 -10.18 -0.29
N VAL A 86 11.42 -10.88 -1.34
CA VAL A 86 10.66 -11.02 -2.59
C VAL A 86 9.33 -11.76 -2.36
N GLU A 87 9.28 -12.70 -1.43
CA GLU A 87 8.04 -13.41 -1.06
C GLU A 87 6.96 -12.46 -0.54
N VAL A 88 7.35 -11.38 0.14
CA VAL A 88 6.44 -10.36 0.67
C VAL A 88 6.34 -9.11 -0.21
N PHE A 89 7.06 -9.04 -1.33
CA PHE A 89 7.05 -7.86 -2.19
C PHE A 89 5.67 -7.59 -2.81
N GLY A 90 5.22 -6.34 -2.73
CA GLY A 90 3.89 -5.93 -3.19
C GLY A 90 2.78 -6.16 -2.17
N THR A 91 3.09 -6.62 -0.95
CA THR A 91 2.11 -6.66 0.14
C THR A 91 1.82 -5.27 0.68
N GLU A 92 0.57 -5.06 1.08
CA GLU A 92 0.11 -3.90 1.82
C GLU A 92 -0.37 -4.39 3.18
N CYS A 93 0.13 -3.77 4.24
CA CYS A 93 -0.11 -4.24 5.60
C CYS A 93 -1.20 -3.40 6.25
N GLY A 94 -2.32 -4.06 6.58
CA GLY A 94 -3.48 -3.43 7.19
C GLY A 94 -3.11 -2.80 8.53
N ASP A 95 -3.24 -1.49 8.61
CA ASP A 95 -2.97 -0.67 9.79
C ASP A 95 -4.19 -0.54 10.73
N GLY A 96 -5.18 -1.42 10.57
CA GLY A 96 -6.51 -1.22 11.16
C GLY A 96 -7.25 0.00 10.58
N GLY A 97 -6.69 0.63 9.54
CA GLY A 97 -7.30 1.70 8.74
C GLY A 97 -7.54 1.30 7.28
N ASP A 98 -6.82 0.30 6.76
CA ASP A 98 -7.06 -0.32 5.46
C ASP A 98 -7.72 -1.71 5.63
N THR A 99 -8.98 -1.69 6.06
CA THR A 99 -9.95 -2.56 5.37
C THR A 99 -10.23 -1.88 4.04
N ASN A 100 -10.84 -2.54 3.04
CA ASN A 100 -11.65 -1.77 2.10
C ASN A 100 -12.64 -0.97 2.96
N ALA A 101 -12.29 0.26 3.30
CA ALA A 101 -12.95 0.97 4.36
C ALA A 101 -14.27 1.40 3.74
N THR A 102 -15.27 0.54 3.90
CA THR A 102 -16.64 0.81 3.53
C THR A 102 -17.22 1.75 4.57
N GLY A 103 -18.00 2.71 4.15
CA GLY A 103 -18.54 3.74 5.03
C GLY A 103 -18.14 5.15 4.59
N LEU A 104 -18.27 6.09 5.52
CA LEU A 104 -18.16 7.53 5.25
C LEU A 104 -16.89 8.11 5.89
N PHE A 105 -16.06 8.75 5.08
CA PHE A 105 -14.76 9.29 5.50
C PHE A 105 -14.60 10.74 5.05
N THR A 106 -13.89 11.53 5.83
CA THR A 106 -13.42 12.86 5.41
C THR A 106 -11.95 12.77 5.11
N GLN A 107 -11.57 13.10 3.87
CA GLN A 107 -10.22 12.98 3.35
C GLN A 107 -9.74 14.31 2.78
N THR A 108 -8.43 14.43 2.55
CA THR A 108 -7.82 15.61 1.94
C THR A 108 -7.01 15.26 0.70
N LEU A 109 -6.88 16.23 -0.22
CA LEU A 109 -6.12 16.14 -1.46
C LEU A 109 -5.31 17.42 -1.65
N PHE A 110 -3.99 17.30 -1.73
CA PHE A 110 -3.12 18.42 -2.10
C PHE A 110 -3.01 18.53 -3.63
N HIS A 111 -3.47 19.63 -4.20
CA HIS A 111 -3.40 19.87 -5.64
C HIS A 111 -3.25 21.36 -5.94
N GLY A 112 -2.37 21.73 -6.88
CA GLY A 112 -2.17 23.13 -7.25
C GLY A 112 -1.85 24.06 -6.07
N GLY A 113 -1.07 23.58 -5.09
CA GLY A 113 -0.65 24.36 -3.92
C GLY A 113 -1.69 24.52 -2.80
N ILE A 114 -2.87 23.88 -2.93
CA ILE A 114 -3.97 24.00 -1.96
C ILE A 114 -4.38 22.60 -1.49
N THR A 115 -4.54 22.44 -0.16
CA THR A 115 -5.18 21.27 0.45
C THR A 115 -6.70 21.41 0.31
N ARG A 116 -7.32 20.50 -0.44
CA ARG A 116 -8.77 20.40 -0.59
C ARG A 116 -9.31 19.30 0.31
N GLU A 117 -10.51 19.49 0.82
CA GLU A 117 -11.23 18.49 1.61
C GLU A 117 -12.37 17.89 0.78
N TYR A 118 -12.69 16.62 1.04
CA TYR A 118 -13.86 15.96 0.48
C TYR A 118 -14.36 14.89 1.43
N ILE A 119 -15.66 14.62 1.37
CA ILE A 119 -16.26 13.47 2.05
C ILE A 119 -16.44 12.36 1.01
N ILE A 120 -15.97 11.16 1.30
CA ILE A 120 -16.10 9.98 0.43
C ILE A 120 -16.93 8.91 1.12
N TYR A 121 -17.85 8.31 0.37
CA TYR A 121 -18.61 7.16 0.77
C TYR A 121 -18.27 5.96 -0.11
N VAL A 122 -17.88 4.87 0.53
CA VAL A 122 -17.58 3.58 -0.09
C VAL A 122 -18.67 2.59 0.33
N PRO A 123 -19.47 2.05 -0.60
CA PRO A 123 -20.54 1.10 -0.28
C PRO A 123 -20.05 -0.14 0.47
N GLU A 124 -20.87 -0.71 1.36
CA GLU A 124 -20.53 -1.96 2.09
C GLU A 124 -20.24 -3.15 1.17
N ALA A 125 -20.85 -3.17 -0.01
CA ALA A 125 -20.67 -4.23 -1.00
C ALA A 125 -19.38 -4.10 -1.83
N TYR A 126 -18.63 -3.01 -1.69
CA TYR A 126 -17.41 -2.77 -2.47
C TYR A 126 -16.21 -3.50 -1.87
N ASP A 127 -15.69 -4.48 -2.61
CA ASP A 127 -14.59 -5.35 -2.18
C ASP A 127 -13.20 -4.88 -2.64
N GLY A 128 -13.09 -3.70 -3.25
CA GLY A 128 -11.82 -3.16 -3.74
C GLY A 128 -11.22 -3.85 -4.97
N THR A 129 -11.80 -4.96 -5.43
CA THR A 129 -11.23 -5.77 -6.53
C THR A 129 -11.82 -5.41 -7.88
N SER A 130 -13.10 -5.05 -7.91
CA SER A 130 -13.83 -4.70 -9.13
C SER A 130 -13.88 -3.19 -9.34
N ARG A 131 -13.64 -2.71 -10.57
CA ARG A 131 -13.77 -1.28 -10.86
C ARG A 131 -15.24 -0.85 -10.81
N VAL A 132 -15.54 0.18 -10.04
CA VAL A 132 -16.87 0.80 -9.94
C VAL A 132 -16.86 2.26 -10.42
N PRO A 133 -18.02 2.82 -10.83
CA PRO A 133 -18.13 4.24 -11.16
C PRO A 133 -17.83 5.14 -9.96
N LEU A 134 -17.38 6.36 -10.25
CA LEU A 134 -17.21 7.44 -9.27
C LEU A 134 -18.24 8.54 -9.55
N MET A 135 -19.01 8.93 -8.52
CA MET A 135 -19.95 10.04 -8.60
C MET A 135 -19.49 11.21 -7.74
N LEU A 136 -19.40 12.40 -8.36
CA LEU A 136 -19.12 13.66 -7.67
C LEU A 136 -20.42 14.43 -7.44
N ASN A 137 -20.75 14.70 -6.19
CA ASN A 137 -22.00 15.37 -5.80
C ASN A 137 -21.69 16.73 -5.14
N PHE A 138 -21.79 17.80 -5.92
CA PHE A 138 -21.32 19.12 -5.55
C PHE A 138 -22.42 19.96 -4.88
N HIS A 139 -22.06 20.60 -3.76
CA HIS A 139 -22.92 21.60 -3.14
C HIS A 139 -22.88 22.94 -3.89
N GLY A 140 -23.90 23.78 -3.68
CA GLY A 140 -23.96 25.14 -4.24
C GLY A 140 -23.03 26.14 -3.55
N TYR A 141 -22.99 27.37 -4.07
CA TYR A 141 -22.19 28.47 -3.53
C TYR A 141 -22.49 28.75 -2.05
N GLY A 142 -21.43 28.93 -1.24
CA GLY A 142 -21.53 29.22 0.20
C GLY A 142 -21.93 28.02 1.08
N GLY A 143 -22.13 26.84 0.49
CA GLY A 143 -22.47 25.62 1.22
C GLY A 143 -21.26 24.88 1.80
N PHE A 144 -21.56 23.87 2.62
CA PHE A 144 -20.58 22.91 3.14
C PHE A 144 -20.97 21.49 2.73
N ALA A 145 -20.00 20.68 2.32
CA ALA A 145 -20.17 19.29 1.93
C ALA A 145 -20.87 18.47 3.02
N ASN A 146 -20.55 18.69 4.29
CA ASN A 146 -21.17 17.98 5.42
C ASN A 146 -22.66 18.30 5.61
N GLN A 147 -23.09 19.52 5.27
CA GLN A 147 -24.49 19.92 5.30
C GLN A 147 -25.19 19.39 4.05
N TYR A 148 -24.56 19.55 2.89
CA TYR A 148 -25.13 19.11 1.62
C TYR A 148 -25.32 17.59 1.56
N LEU A 149 -24.40 16.81 2.15
CA LEU A 149 -24.56 15.37 2.35
C LEU A 149 -25.89 15.02 3.03
N LYS A 150 -26.36 15.84 4.00
CA LYS A 150 -27.63 15.58 4.70
C LYS A 150 -28.85 15.94 3.85
N TYR A 151 -28.74 16.94 2.98
CA TYR A 151 -29.84 17.43 2.15
C TYR A 151 -29.98 16.70 0.81
N ALA A 152 -28.86 16.21 0.26
CA ALA A 152 -28.75 15.51 -1.02
C ALA A 152 -27.99 14.19 -0.81
N ASP A 153 -28.45 13.40 0.16
CA ASP A 153 -27.84 12.12 0.51
C ASP A 153 -28.06 11.09 -0.60
N MET A 154 -26.97 10.65 -1.22
CA MET A 154 -26.98 9.64 -2.27
C MET A 154 -26.38 8.31 -1.80
N ARG A 155 -26.06 8.17 -0.51
CA ARG A 155 -25.49 6.91 0.03
C ARG A 155 -26.42 5.70 -0.18
N PRO A 156 -27.75 5.79 0.05
CA PRO A 156 -28.63 4.66 -0.25
C PRO A 156 -28.63 4.24 -1.74
N LEU A 157 -28.40 5.20 -2.65
CA LEU A 157 -28.26 4.90 -4.07
C LEU A 157 -26.89 4.33 -4.41
N ALA A 158 -25.83 4.81 -3.74
CA ALA A 158 -24.48 4.27 -3.85
C ALA A 158 -24.42 2.79 -3.41
N ASP A 159 -25.13 2.42 -2.35
CA ASP A 159 -25.28 1.02 -1.92
C ASP A 159 -26.04 0.16 -2.93
N MET A 160 -27.14 0.70 -3.48
CA MET A 160 -28.01 -0.03 -4.39
C MET A 160 -27.40 -0.25 -5.79
N GLU A 161 -26.67 0.75 -6.30
CA GLU A 161 -26.13 0.75 -7.67
C GLU A 161 -24.61 0.54 -7.72
N ASN A 162 -23.98 0.31 -6.56
CA ASN A 162 -22.56 0.04 -6.39
C ASN A 162 -21.62 1.04 -7.09
N PHE A 163 -21.63 2.29 -6.62
CA PHE A 163 -20.67 3.31 -7.04
C PHE A 163 -20.04 4.02 -5.83
N ILE A 164 -18.83 4.53 -6.01
CA ILE A 164 -18.17 5.36 -4.99
C ILE A 164 -18.72 6.79 -5.11
N LEU A 165 -19.09 7.38 -3.98
CA LEU A 165 -19.71 8.71 -3.93
C LEU A 165 -18.79 9.68 -3.21
N VAL A 166 -18.55 10.85 -3.81
CA VAL A 166 -17.71 11.90 -3.23
C VAL A 166 -18.50 13.21 -3.18
N TYR A 167 -18.43 13.89 -2.05
CA TYR A 167 -18.91 15.25 -1.82
C TYR A 167 -17.71 16.19 -1.64
N PRO A 168 -17.25 16.86 -2.71
CA PRO A 168 -16.14 17.80 -2.60
C PRO A 168 -16.52 19.05 -1.80
N GLN A 169 -15.60 19.54 -0.96
CA GLN A 169 -15.72 20.84 -0.31
C GLN A 169 -15.05 21.92 -1.16
N GLY A 170 -15.80 22.97 -1.49
CA GLY A 170 -15.24 24.19 -2.10
C GLY A 170 -14.43 25.01 -1.09
N THR A 171 -13.40 25.71 -1.58
CA THR A 171 -12.56 26.66 -0.80
C THR A 171 -13.04 28.09 -0.95
#